data_AF-A0A960CZI3-F1
#
_entry.id   AF-A0A960CZI3-F1
#
_cell.length_a   1.000
_cell.length_b   1.000
_cell.length_c   1.000
_cell.angle_alpha   90.00
_cell.angle_beta   90.00
_cell.angle_gamma   90.00
#
_symmetry.space_group_name_H-M   'P 1'
#
loop_
_entity.id
_entity.type
_entity.pdbx_description
1 polymer ?
#
loop_
_entity_poly.entity_id
_entity_poly.type
_entity_poly.pdbx_seq_one_letter_code
_entity_poly.pdbx_strand_id
1 'polypeptide(L)' 'FHAGSLRASVPAMLVLEPVVAVALGEVVLGEHLAVSKPAAVVLAIAVGAMAAATIALGRDEGAYEEELEAAAARRRG' A
#
# COMPACT_ATOMS: atom_id res chain seq x y z
N PHE A 1 -6.44 3.35 -21.90
CA PHE A 1 -6.90 3.63 -20.53
C PHE A 1 -5.67 3.90 -19.68
N HIS A 2 -5.27 5.17 -19.68
CA HIS A 2 -3.96 5.69 -19.25
C HIS A 2 -3.92 5.99 -17.75
N ALA A 3 -4.34 5.04 -16.93
CA ALA A 3 -4.32 5.22 -15.50
C ALA A 3 -3.14 4.44 -14.90
N GLY A 4 -1.92 4.67 -15.43
CA GLY A 4 -0.70 4.08 -14.88
C GLY A 4 -0.60 4.40 -13.39
N SER A 5 -0.70 5.69 -13.06
CA SER A 5 -0.69 6.19 -11.69
C SER A 5 -1.89 5.79 -10.81
N LEU A 6 -3.08 5.54 -11.39
CA LEU A 6 -4.24 5.09 -10.58
C LEU A 6 -4.20 3.60 -10.27
N ARG A 7 -3.57 2.75 -11.08
CA ARG A 7 -3.44 1.31 -10.77
C ARG A 7 -2.36 1.08 -9.70
N ALA A 8 -1.37 1.94 -9.64
CA ALA A 8 -0.25 1.87 -8.70
C ALA A 8 -0.58 2.30 -7.28
N SER A 9 -1.54 3.22 -7.12
CA SER A 9 -2.02 3.69 -5.81
C SER A 9 -3.11 2.79 -5.21
N VAL A 10 -3.67 1.86 -6.00
CA VAL A 10 -4.69 0.90 -5.54
C VAL A 10 -4.22 0.05 -4.36
N PRO A 11 -3.02 -0.57 -4.37
CA PRO A 11 -2.51 -1.32 -3.22
C PRO A 11 -2.43 -0.48 -1.95
N ALA A 12 -1.96 0.77 -2.05
CA ALA A 12 -1.85 1.66 -0.91
C ALA A 12 -3.23 2.02 -0.33
N MET A 13 -4.22 2.31 -1.19
CA MET A 13 -5.60 2.59 -0.74
C MET A 13 -6.23 1.36 -0.07
N LEU A 14 -6.08 0.17 -0.66
CA LEU A 14 -6.65 -1.08 -0.14
C LEU A 14 -6.05 -1.51 1.20
N VAL A 15 -4.80 -1.14 1.50
CA VAL A 15 -4.14 -1.47 2.76
C VAL A 15 -4.38 -0.39 3.81
N LEU A 16 -4.29 0.89 3.44
CA LEU A 16 -4.34 1.98 4.41
C LEU A 16 -5.74 2.15 5.01
N GLU A 17 -6.80 2.02 4.20
CA GLU A 17 -8.19 2.16 4.67
C GLU A 17 -8.53 1.17 5.80
N PRO A 18 -8.38 -0.15 5.65
CA PRO A 18 -8.68 -1.09 6.73
C PRO A 18 -7.72 -0.95 7.92
N VAL A 19 -6.45 -0.63 7.70
CA VAL A 19 -5.49 -0.42 8.80
C VAL A 19 -5.90 0.78 9.67
N VAL A 20 -6.25 1.90 9.03
CA VAL A 20 -6.73 3.09 9.73
C VAL A 20 -8.08 2.82 10.40
N ALA A 21 -9.01 2.15 9.73
CA ALA A 21 -10.31 1.81 10.30
C ALA A 21 -10.16 0.98 11.59
N VAL A 22 -9.32 -0.05 11.59
CA VAL A 22 -9.04 -0.87 12.78
C VAL A 22 -8.37 -0.06 13.88
N ALA A 23 -7.38 0.78 13.55
CA ALA A 23 -6.71 1.62 14.54
C ALA A 23 -7.65 2.64 15.18
N LEU A 24 -8.55 3.24 14.39
CA LEU A 24 -9.56 4.16 14.90
C LEU A 24 -10.63 3.43 15.71
N GLY A 25 -11.02 2.20 15.36
CA GLY A 25 -11.88 1.35 16.20
C GLY A 25 -11.34 1.20 17.62
N GLU A 26 -10.05 0.85 17.73
CA GLU A 26 -9.40 0.68 19.03
C GLU A 26 -9.23 2.01 19.78
N VAL A 27 -8.73 3.07 19.13
CA VAL A 27 -8.37 4.33 19.80
C VAL A 27 -9.57 5.23 20.07
N VAL A 28 -10.51 5.31 19.12
CA VAL A 28 -11.63 6.25 19.16
C VAL A 28 -12.88 5.60 19.74
N LEU A 29 -13.21 4.38 19.33
CA LEU A 29 -14.37 3.65 19.86
C LEU A 29 -14.04 2.85 21.13
N GLY A 30 -12.76 2.62 21.43
CA GLY A 30 -12.33 1.80 22.57
C GLY A 30 -12.53 0.30 22.34
N GLU A 31 -12.66 -0.13 21.08
CA GLU A 31 -12.88 -1.53 20.73
C GLU A 31 -11.56 -2.30 20.75
N HIS A 32 -11.43 -3.26 21.66
CA HIS A 32 -10.25 -4.10 21.68
C HIS A 32 -10.26 -5.15 20.57
N LEU A 33 -9.16 -5.24 19.82
CA LEU A 33 -8.96 -6.27 18.81
C LEU A 33 -8.93 -7.67 19.47
N ALA A 34 -10.05 -8.38 19.39
CA ALA A 34 -10.23 -9.69 20.01
C ALA A 34 -9.48 -10.78 19.22
N VAL A 35 -8.18 -10.91 19.49
CA VAL A 35 -7.32 -11.90 18.86
C VAL A 35 -6.61 -12.76 19.90
N SER A 36 -6.44 -14.05 19.60
CA SER A 36 -5.58 -14.92 20.40
C SER A 36 -4.10 -14.57 20.20
N LYS A 37 -3.23 -14.90 21.16
CA LYS A 37 -1.79 -14.62 21.03
C LYS A 37 -1.18 -15.16 19.72
N PRO A 38 -1.48 -16.40 19.26
CA PRO A 38 -0.99 -16.87 17.98
C PRO A 38 -1.56 -16.08 16.80
N ALA A 39 -2.85 -15.75 16.83
CA ALA A 39 -3.49 -14.96 15.77
C ALA A 39 -2.90 -13.54 15.68
N ALA A 40 -2.55 -12.93 16.81
CA ALA A 40 -1.87 -11.63 16.85
C ALA A 40 -0.51 -11.67 16.14
N VAL A 41 0.28 -12.74 16.34
CA VAL A 41 1.56 -12.92 15.65
C VAL A 41 1.35 -13.06 14.13
N VAL A 42 0.39 -13.87 13.71
CA VAL A 42 0.06 -14.03 12.28
C VAL A 42 -0.41 -12.70 11.68
N LEU A 43 -1.24 -11.95 12.40
CA LEU A 43 -1.72 -10.64 11.98
C LEU A 43 -0.57 -9.64 11.81
N ALA A 44 0.38 -9.61 12.74
CA ALA A 44 1.56 -8.76 12.64
C ALA A 44 2.42 -9.11 11.40
N ILE A 45 2.61 -10.40 11.13
CA ILE A 45 3.30 -10.86 9.92
C ILE A 45 2.55 -10.43 8.66
N ALA A 46 1.23 -10.61 8.63
CA ALA A 46 0.40 -10.21 7.50
C ALA A 46 0.48 -8.71 7.23
N VAL A 47 0.37 -7.87 8.26
CA VAL A 47 0.54 -6.41 8.15
C VAL A 47 1.94 -6.07 7.62
N GLY A 48 2.98 -6.74 8.10
CA GLY A 48 4.35 -6.57 7.61
C GLY A 48 4.49 -6.94 6.13
N ALA A 49 3.89 -8.05 5.70
CA ALA A 49 3.89 -8.49 4.30
C ALA A 49 3.12 -7.51 3.40
N MET A 50 1.95 -7.01 3.85
CA MET A 50 1.18 -6.00 3.14
C MET A 50 1.97 -4.71 2.99
N ALA A 51 2.66 -4.24 4.03
CA ALA A 51 3.53 -3.06 3.95
C ALA A 51 4.69 -3.27 2.97
N ALA A 52 5.36 -4.42 3.02
CA ALA A 52 6.44 -4.76 2.10
C ALA A 52 5.96 -4.80 0.64
N ALA A 53 4.79 -5.39 0.39
CA ALA A 53 4.18 -5.43 -0.94
C ALA A 53 3.82 -4.03 -1.44
N THR A 54 3.20 -3.19 -0.61
CA THR A 54 2.89 -1.80 -0.97
C THR A 54 4.15 -1.01 -1.30
N ILE A 55 5.24 -1.18 -0.54
CA ILE A 55 6.53 -0.51 -0.81
C ILE A 55 7.15 -1.03 -2.11
N ALA A 56 7.16 -2.34 -2.34
CA ALA A 56 7.71 -2.93 -3.55
C ALA A 56 6.97 -2.44 -4.80
N LEU A 57 5.63 -2.50 -4.77
CA LEU A 57 4.79 -2.01 -5.86
C LEU A 57 4.96 -0.49 -6.08
N GLY A 58 5.07 0.29 -5.00
CA GLY A 58 5.32 1.73 -5.09
C GLY A 58 6.69 2.06 -5.71
N ARG A 59 7.72 1.24 -5.46
CA ARG A 59 9.05 1.41 -6.05
C ARG A 59 9.08 1.03 -7.54
N ASP A 60 8.44 -0.07 -7.89
CA ASP A 60 8.36 -0.53 -9.28
C ASP A 60 7.63 0.51 -10.15
N GLU A 61 6.62 1.20 -9.61
CA GLU A 61 5.93 2.29 -10.31
C GLU A 61 6.83 3.52 -10.53
N GLY A 62 7.57 3.97 -9.50
CA GLY A 62 8.45 5.14 -9.62
C GLY A 62 9.52 4.95 -10.68
N ALA A 63 10.06 3.74 -10.80
CA ALA A 63 11.00 3.38 -11.87
C ALA A 63 10.34 3.42 -13.26
N TYR A 64 9.08 2.98 -13.38
CA TYR A 64 8.34 3.00 -14.64
C TYR A 64 7.97 4.41 -15.11
N GLU A 65 7.60 5.32 -14.20
CA GLU A 65 7.34 6.73 -14.53
C GLU A 65 8.61 7.43 -15.05
N GLU A 66 9.77 7.21 -14.44
CA GLU A 66 11.06 7.79 -14.89
C GLU A 66 11.44 7.34 -16.32
N GLU A 67 11.23 6.06 -16.66
CA GLU A 67 11.49 5.54 -18.01
C GLU A 67 10.59 6.19 -19.07
N LEU A 68 9.31 6.40 -18.74
CA LEU A 68 8.35 7.05 -19.62
C LEU A 68 8.72 8.52 -19.89
N GLU A 69 9.14 9.25 -18.85
CA GLU A 69 9.62 10.62 -18.98
C GLU A 69 10.87 10.71 -19.85
N ALA A 70 11.85 9.81 -19.64
CA ALA A 70 13.06 9.74 -20.44
C ALA A 70 12.77 9.42 -21.93
N ALA A 71 11.80 8.53 -22.19
CA ALA A 71 11.35 8.22 -23.56
C ALA A 71 10.61 9.40 -24.21
N ALA A 72 9.83 10.16 -23.45
CA ALA A 72 9.15 11.36 -23.93
C ALA A 72 10.14 12.49 -24.24
N ALA A 73 11.17 12.68 -23.42
CA ALA A 73 12.24 13.65 -23.65
C ALA A 73 13.02 13.34 -24.93
N ARG A 74 13.35 12.06 -25.18
CA ARG A 74 14.03 11.62 -26.42
C ARG A 74 13.22 11.83 -27.69
N ARG A 75 11.89 11.87 -27.62
CA ARG A 75 11.03 12.16 -28.79
C ARG A 75 10.87 13.65 -29.08
N ARG A 76 11.26 14.52 -28.14
CA ARG A 76 11.14 15.99 -28.28
C ARG A 76 12.43 16.68 -28.73
N GLY A 77 13.56 15.99 -28.67
CA GLY A 77 14.85 16.45 -29.21
C GLY A 77 15.13 15.83 -30.58
#